data_AF-A0A9D0THX6-F1
#
_entry.id   AF-A0A9D0THX6-F1
#
_cell.length_a   1.000
_cell.length_b   1.000
_cell.length_c   1.000
_cell.angle_alpha   90.00
_cell.angle_beta   90.00
_cell.angle_gamma   90.00
#
_symmetry.space_group_name_H-M   'P 1'
#
loop_
_entity.id
_entity.type
_entity.pdbx_description
1 polymer ?
#
loop_
_entity_poly.entity_id
_entity_poly.type
_entity_poly.pdbx_seq_one_letter_code
_entity_poly.pdbx_strand_id
1 'polypeptide(L)'
;MTVANKKDVLSKEELGFAGRLADAFINSPLSPLLFIAMMLVGFYGLYATPRQEDPQISVPMIDIMLQMPGASSEEVSRLVVSPLELLVSEIKGVKHVYSVSDEGMGIITLEFEVGEEIERAIVLTHNKVQSNLDLMPPGAKIPLIKPKEVDDVPVVTLTLWSETMDDANLRTLAVSLLHKLKQVPLTGNAFVSGGRSEQVRVNVLPEKLAGYGISMGNIAQTIQSFNTEQTVGAVEQQGKFLWVKTGAFLQSAADFERLVVGNKEGKPIYLRDVAEVIAGPEEARNQVTYSTGPAHKGKVVDTAQAVTIAFAKQHGANGVSVVNHILEKLEHLKGHLIPDNVHVEI
;
A
#
# COMPACT_ATOMS: atom_id res chain seq x y z
N MET A 1 20.00 75.20 48.14
CA MET A 1 20.20 73.73 48.24
C MET A 1 19.81 73.16 46.90
N THR A 2 20.80 73.01 46.02
CA THR A 2 20.63 72.88 44.57
C THR A 2 20.59 71.40 44.22
N VAL A 3 19.48 70.95 43.63
CA VAL A 3 19.29 69.57 43.18
C VAL A 3 20.09 69.37 41.90
N ALA A 4 21.15 68.56 41.96
CA ALA A 4 21.91 68.13 40.81
C ALA A 4 21.10 67.07 40.04
N ASN A 5 20.56 67.45 38.88
CA ASN A 5 19.99 66.52 37.92
C ASN A 5 20.86 66.55 36.66
N LYS A 6 21.97 65.82 36.69
CA LYS A 6 22.80 65.57 35.51
C LYS A 6 22.46 64.17 35.03
N LYS A 7 21.55 64.07 34.06
CA LYS A 7 21.38 62.85 33.28
C LYS A 7 22.66 62.69 32.46
N ASP A 8 23.54 61.78 32.88
CA ASP A 8 24.69 61.37 32.09
C ASP A 8 24.18 60.64 30.84
N VAL A 9 24.01 61.38 29.76
CA VAL A 9 23.81 60.82 28.43
C VAL A 9 25.19 60.40 27.94
N LEU A 10 25.50 59.11 28.07
CA LEU A 10 26.73 58.50 27.55
C LEU A 10 26.93 58.92 26.09
N SER A 11 28.16 59.33 25.75
CA SER A 11 28.51 59.71 24.37
C SER A 11 28.38 58.49 23.45
N LYS A 12 28.01 58.69 22.17
CA LYS A 12 27.94 57.60 21.16
C LYS A 12 29.24 56.78 21.04
N GLU A 13 30.37 57.35 21.47
CA GLU A 13 31.69 56.71 21.52
C GLU A 13 31.90 55.78 22.74
N GLU A 14 31.15 55.97 23.83
CA GLU A 14 31.20 55.15 25.06
C GLU A 14 30.25 53.94 25.02
N LEU A 15 29.35 53.90 24.04
CA LEU A 15 28.43 52.79 23.84
C LEU A 15 29.13 51.61 23.14
N GLY A 16 29.25 50.49 23.85
CA GLY A 16 29.60 49.19 23.27
C GLY A 16 28.62 48.76 22.17
N PHE A 17 28.91 47.65 21.47
CA PHE A 17 28.07 47.16 20.36
C PHE A 17 26.58 47.03 20.73
N ALA A 18 26.27 46.43 21.89
CA ALA A 18 24.90 46.30 22.38
C ALA A 18 24.23 47.65 22.69
N GLY A 19 24.99 48.62 23.23
CA GLY A 19 24.48 49.96 23.55
C GLY A 19 24.14 50.77 22.30
N ARG A 20 24.97 50.67 21.24
CA ARG A 20 24.70 51.29 19.94
C ARG A 20 23.47 50.69 19.26
N LEU A 21 23.26 49.38 19.40
CA LEU A 21 22.07 48.71 18.89
C LEU A 21 20.82 49.17 19.66
N ALA A 22 20.87 49.21 20.99
CA ALA A 22 19.76 49.69 21.81
C ALA A 22 19.37 51.15 21.51
N ASP A 23 20.35 52.06 21.37
CA ASP A 23 20.09 53.46 21.02
C ASP A 23 19.40 53.60 19.65
N ALA A 24 19.81 52.77 18.67
CA ALA A 24 19.20 52.74 17.34
C ALA A 24 17.74 52.25 17.34
N PHE A 25 17.36 51.36 18.26
CA PHE A 25 16.00 50.82 18.35
C PHE A 25 15.10 51.63 19.31
N ILE A 26 15.62 52.20 20.38
CA ILE A 26 14.82 52.90 21.41
C ILE A 26 14.17 54.18 20.86
N ASN A 27 14.88 54.94 20.04
CA ASN A 27 14.42 56.24 19.54
C ASN A 27 13.86 56.18 18.11
N SER A 28 13.83 54.99 17.48
CA SER A 28 13.41 54.85 16.09
C SER A 28 11.90 54.59 15.97
N PRO A 29 11.17 55.36 15.13
CA PRO A 29 9.76 55.09 14.83
C PRO A 29 9.58 53.79 14.02
N LEU A 30 10.66 53.19 13.53
CA LEU A 30 10.64 51.91 12.81
C LEU A 30 10.54 50.70 13.75
N SER A 31 10.85 50.85 15.04
CA SER A 31 10.85 49.72 15.98
C SER A 31 9.46 49.11 16.21
N PRO A 32 8.38 49.90 16.40
CA PRO A 32 7.02 49.35 16.46
C PRO A 32 6.59 48.69 15.14
N LEU A 33 6.98 49.27 13.99
CA LEU A 33 6.69 48.69 12.68
C LEU A 33 7.38 47.32 12.50
N LEU A 34 8.65 47.24 12.89
CA LEU A 34 9.43 46.00 12.85
C LEU A 34 8.86 44.95 13.80
N PHE A 35 8.40 45.35 15.00
CA PHE A 35 7.69 44.46 15.91
C PHE A 35 6.43 43.87 15.28
N ILE A 36 5.58 44.71 14.68
CA ILE A 36 4.36 44.25 13.99
C ILE A 36 4.72 43.34 12.81
N ALA A 37 5.73 43.69 12.02
CA ALA A 37 6.19 42.84 10.91
C ALA A 37 6.67 41.47 11.40
N MET A 38 7.49 41.41 12.45
CA MET A 38 7.94 40.16 13.06
C MET A 38 6.78 39.35 13.67
N MET A 39 5.78 40.03 14.25
CA MET A 39 4.59 39.38 14.79
C MET A 39 3.74 38.76 13.68
N LEU A 40 3.57 39.46 12.54
CA LEU A 40 2.87 38.92 11.37
C LEU A 40 3.62 37.74 10.74
N VAL A 41 4.95 37.83 10.65
CA VAL A 41 5.79 36.70 10.21
C VAL A 41 5.65 35.51 11.15
N GLY A 42 5.64 35.75 12.47
CA GLY A 42 5.41 34.71 13.48
C GLY A 42 4.02 34.05 13.36
N PHE A 43 2.97 34.86 13.15
CA PHE A 43 1.61 34.36 12.94
C PHE A 43 1.50 33.55 11.65
N TYR A 44 2.12 34.02 10.56
CA TYR A 44 2.22 33.28 9.31
C TYR A 44 2.98 31.97 9.49
N GLY A 45 4.09 31.98 10.23
CA GLY A 45 4.84 30.77 10.57
C GLY A 45 3.99 29.76 11.33
N LEU A 46 3.24 30.21 12.34
CA LEU A 46 2.34 29.35 13.11
C LEU A 46 1.21 28.76 12.25
N TYR A 47 0.70 29.53 11.29
CA TYR A 47 -0.33 29.07 10.36
C TYR A 47 0.22 28.11 9.29
N ALA A 48 1.42 28.37 8.77
CA ALA A 48 2.02 27.61 7.67
C ALA A 48 2.78 26.36 8.11
N THR A 49 3.17 26.26 9.39
CA THR A 49 3.94 25.11 9.91
C THR A 49 3.08 23.83 9.90
N PRO A 50 3.51 22.76 9.19
CA PRO A 50 2.81 21.47 9.21
C PRO A 50 2.73 20.90 10.62
N ARG A 51 1.58 20.31 10.96
CA ARG A 51 1.37 19.61 12.24
C ARG A 51 1.53 18.11 12.03
N GLN A 52 2.26 17.46 12.93
CA GLN A 52 2.42 16.00 12.96
C GLN A 52 2.30 15.53 14.41
N GLU A 53 1.79 14.31 14.60
CA GLU A 53 1.54 13.70 15.92
C GLU A 53 2.83 13.20 16.57
N ASP A 54 3.70 12.55 15.80
CA ASP A 54 4.99 12.03 16.24
C ASP A 54 6.17 12.74 15.57
N PRO A 55 7.34 12.83 16.23
CA PRO A 55 8.58 13.21 15.57
C PRO A 55 8.94 12.15 14.51
N GLN A 56 9.32 12.60 13.32
CA GLN A 56 9.75 11.69 12.26
C GLN A 56 11.11 11.07 12.60
N ILE A 57 11.10 9.83 13.08
CA ILE A 57 12.32 9.01 13.21
C ILE A 57 12.38 8.14 11.95
N SER A 58 13.23 8.51 10.99
CA SER A 58 13.43 7.69 9.79
C SER A 58 14.33 6.50 10.12
N VAL A 59 13.72 5.35 10.39
CA VAL A 59 14.40 4.05 10.39
C VAL A 59 14.04 3.38 9.06
N PRO A 60 14.95 3.36 8.06
CA PRO A 60 14.67 2.72 6.79
C PRO A 60 14.53 1.21 7.03
N MET A 61 13.39 0.64 6.64
CA MET A 61 13.16 -0.79 6.68
C MET A 61 12.91 -1.31 5.28
N ILE A 62 13.43 -2.51 4.96
CA ILE A 62 13.23 -3.15 3.66
C ILE A 62 12.85 -4.60 3.87
N ASP A 63 11.66 -4.98 3.40
CA ASP A 63 11.18 -6.36 3.40
C ASP A 63 11.58 -7.05 2.09
N ILE A 64 12.17 -8.23 2.20
CA ILE A 64 12.51 -9.11 1.10
C ILE A 64 11.60 -10.33 1.23
N MET A 65 10.62 -10.43 0.33
CA MET A 65 9.69 -11.54 0.27
C MET A 65 10.25 -12.64 -0.62
N LEU A 66 10.39 -13.82 -0.04
CA LEU A 66 10.92 -15.03 -0.66
C LEU A 66 9.77 -16.03 -0.83
N GLN A 67 9.66 -16.63 -2.01
CA GLN A 67 8.62 -17.63 -2.28
C GLN A 67 9.30 -18.89 -2.80
N MET A 68 9.01 -20.03 -2.17
CA MET A 68 9.41 -21.36 -2.62
C MET A 68 8.22 -22.31 -2.47
N PRO A 69 7.19 -22.17 -3.34
CA PRO A 69 5.94 -22.91 -3.19
C PRO A 69 6.18 -24.42 -3.13
N GLY A 70 5.56 -25.09 -2.15
CA GLY A 70 5.68 -26.54 -1.95
C GLY A 70 6.84 -26.98 -1.06
N ALA A 71 7.65 -26.05 -0.54
CA ALA A 71 8.65 -26.34 0.50
C ALA A 71 8.06 -26.14 1.91
N SER A 72 8.47 -27.00 2.85
CA SER A 72 8.16 -26.84 4.28
C SER A 72 8.85 -25.61 4.88
N SER A 73 8.36 -25.10 6.01
CA SER A 73 8.98 -23.93 6.70
C SER A 73 10.47 -24.17 7.01
N GLU A 74 10.84 -25.41 7.39
CA GLU A 74 12.25 -25.77 7.66
C GLU A 74 13.11 -25.75 6.39
N GLU A 75 12.59 -26.25 5.27
CA GLU A 75 13.26 -26.17 3.97
C GLU A 75 13.38 -24.74 3.48
N VAL A 76 12.33 -23.92 3.58
CA VAL A 76 12.36 -22.50 3.23
C VAL A 76 13.42 -21.77 4.05
N SER A 77 13.43 -22.01 5.37
CA SER A 77 14.42 -21.42 6.27
C SER A 77 15.84 -21.78 5.84
N ARG A 78 16.12 -23.06 5.62
CA ARG A 78 17.47 -23.56 5.38
C ARG A 78 17.98 -23.29 3.97
N LEU A 79 17.11 -23.40 2.95
CA LEU A 79 17.51 -23.37 1.54
C LEU A 79 17.45 -21.97 0.94
N VAL A 80 16.57 -21.09 1.43
CA VAL A 80 16.33 -19.77 0.83
C VAL A 80 16.63 -18.65 1.81
N VAL A 81 16.03 -18.69 3.00
CA VAL A 81 16.08 -17.58 3.95
C VAL A 81 17.48 -17.43 4.55
N SER A 82 18.04 -18.47 5.19
CA SER A 82 19.34 -18.38 5.86
C SER A 82 20.50 -18.00 4.92
N PRO A 83 20.62 -18.56 3.69
CA PRO A 83 21.66 -18.12 2.75
C PRO A 83 21.50 -16.66 2.35
N LEU A 84 20.28 -16.22 2.06
CA LEU A 84 20.05 -14.83 1.65
C LEU A 84 20.23 -13.86 2.82
N GLU A 85 19.80 -14.22 4.02
CA GLU A 85 19.98 -13.48 5.27
C GLU A 85 21.45 -13.15 5.51
N LEU A 86 22.33 -14.15 5.35
CA LEU A 86 23.77 -13.94 5.48
C LEU A 86 24.29 -12.94 4.43
N LEU A 87 23.85 -13.07 3.18
CA LEU A 87 24.28 -12.17 2.11
C LEU A 87 23.83 -10.72 2.34
N VAL A 88 22.58 -10.52 2.76
CA VAL A 88 22.04 -9.17 2.97
C VAL A 88 22.53 -8.54 4.27
N SER A 89 22.99 -9.34 5.24
CA SER A 89 23.64 -8.84 6.46
C SER A 89 24.96 -8.11 6.19
N GLU A 90 25.60 -8.35 5.04
CA GLU A 90 26.84 -7.67 4.63
C GLU A 90 26.59 -6.26 4.07
N ILE A 91 25.32 -5.87 3.87
CA ILE A 91 24.99 -4.54 3.35
C ILE A 91 25.37 -3.48 4.39
N LYS A 92 26.21 -2.54 3.99
CA LYS A 92 26.62 -1.44 4.85
C LYS A 92 25.41 -0.59 5.27
N GLY A 93 25.30 -0.32 6.57
CA GLY A 93 24.21 0.47 7.14
C GLY A 93 23.06 -0.37 7.69
N VAL A 94 23.07 -1.70 7.50
CA VAL A 94 22.14 -2.60 8.18
C VAL A 94 22.54 -2.72 9.65
N LYS A 95 21.56 -2.49 10.53
CA LYS A 95 21.68 -2.62 11.98
C LYS A 95 21.17 -3.97 12.47
N HIS A 96 19.98 -4.36 12.01
CA HIS A 96 19.37 -5.64 12.34
C HIS A 96 18.82 -6.32 11.09
N VAL A 97 18.85 -7.65 11.10
CA VAL A 97 18.16 -8.48 10.12
C VAL A 97 17.22 -9.39 10.89
N TYR A 98 15.94 -9.32 10.55
CA TYR A 98 14.91 -10.22 11.08
C TYR A 98 14.45 -11.13 9.96
N SER A 99 14.20 -12.39 10.27
CA SER A 99 13.70 -13.35 9.29
C SER A 99 12.58 -14.20 9.89
N VAL A 100 11.59 -14.48 9.06
CA VAL A 100 10.45 -15.35 9.39
C VAL A 100 10.24 -16.29 8.22
N SER A 101 10.12 -17.59 8.50
CA SER A 101 9.89 -18.64 7.52
C SER A 101 8.57 -19.33 7.79
N ASP A 102 7.74 -19.45 6.76
CA ASP A 102 6.47 -20.15 6.78
C ASP A 102 6.42 -21.15 5.61
N GLU A 103 5.37 -21.97 5.54
CA GLU A 103 5.19 -22.93 4.47
C GLU A 103 5.15 -22.24 3.10
N GLY A 104 6.11 -22.58 2.23
CA GLY A 104 6.23 -22.03 0.89
C GLY A 104 6.66 -20.56 0.78
N MET A 105 6.91 -19.85 1.89
CA MET A 105 7.29 -18.43 1.87
C MET A 105 8.17 -18.00 3.04
N GLY A 106 9.05 -17.04 2.81
CA GLY A 106 9.87 -16.41 3.84
C GLY A 106 9.89 -14.89 3.69
N ILE A 107 10.11 -14.19 4.78
CA ILE A 107 10.26 -12.74 4.80
C ILE A 107 11.55 -12.42 5.55
N ILE A 108 12.42 -11.62 4.94
CA ILE A 108 13.59 -11.03 5.60
C ILE A 108 13.37 -9.52 5.68
N THR A 109 13.35 -8.96 6.89
CA THR A 109 13.26 -7.53 7.14
C THR A 109 14.62 -6.99 7.52
N LEU A 110 15.15 -6.08 6.70
CA LEU A 110 16.36 -5.32 6.97
C LEU A 110 16.01 -4.03 7.69
N GLU A 111 16.58 -3.82 8.86
CA GLU A 111 16.52 -2.56 9.60
C GLU A 111 17.86 -1.84 9.42
N PHE A 112 17.82 -0.64 8.84
CA PHE A 112 19.01 0.20 8.67
C PHE A 112 19.22 1.15 9.85
N GLU A 113 20.43 1.69 9.96
CA GLU A 113 20.78 2.70 10.95
C GLU A 113 19.95 3.99 10.78
N VAL A 114 19.76 4.71 11.89
CA VAL A 114 19.00 5.96 11.90
C VAL A 114 19.73 7.03 11.08
N GLY A 115 19.02 7.65 10.14
CA GLY A 115 19.55 8.72 9.28
C GLY A 115 20.13 8.23 7.95
N GLU A 116 20.10 6.93 7.69
CA GLU A 116 20.51 6.38 6.40
C GLU A 116 19.48 6.70 5.31
N GLU A 117 19.95 7.05 4.11
CA GLU A 117 19.09 7.40 2.97
C GLU A 117 18.39 6.13 2.43
N ILE A 118 17.06 6.12 2.46
CA ILE A 118 16.25 4.95 2.07
C ILE A 118 16.47 4.58 0.60
N GLU A 119 16.60 5.57 -0.29
CA GLU A 119 16.84 5.36 -1.72
C GLU A 119 18.14 4.59 -1.95
N ARG A 120 19.19 4.98 -1.21
CA ARG A 120 20.48 4.30 -1.26
C ARG A 120 20.38 2.89 -0.69
N ALA A 121 19.68 2.71 0.44
CA ALA A 121 19.45 1.40 1.05
C ALA A 121 18.73 0.45 0.08
N ILE A 122 17.69 0.93 -0.62
CA ILE A 122 16.95 0.16 -1.64
C ILE A 122 17.88 -0.28 -2.77
N VAL A 123 18.68 0.63 -3.33
CA VAL A 123 19.61 0.32 -4.42
C VAL A 123 20.64 -0.71 -3.98
N LEU A 124 21.20 -0.56 -2.77
CA LEU A 124 22.17 -1.52 -2.23
C LEU A 124 21.56 -2.89 -2.02
N THR A 125 20.37 -2.97 -1.43
CA THR A 125 19.64 -4.24 -1.24
C THR A 125 19.30 -4.88 -2.56
N HIS A 126 18.80 -4.11 -3.53
CA HIS A 126 18.48 -4.60 -4.86
C HIS A 126 19.70 -5.16 -5.58
N ASN A 127 20.81 -4.41 -5.58
CA ASN A 127 22.06 -4.87 -6.19
C ASN A 127 22.60 -6.12 -5.51
N LYS A 128 22.55 -6.20 -4.17
CA LYS A 128 23.05 -7.35 -3.42
C LYS A 128 22.23 -8.60 -3.71
N VAL A 129 20.90 -8.50 -3.69
CA VAL A 129 20.00 -9.62 -4.02
C VAL A 129 20.17 -10.02 -5.48
N GLN A 130 20.14 -9.07 -6.41
CA GLN A 130 20.24 -9.36 -7.84
C GLN A 130 21.57 -10.01 -8.25
N SER A 131 22.68 -9.56 -7.65
CA SER A 131 24.01 -10.12 -7.95
C SER A 131 24.22 -11.54 -7.42
N ASN A 132 23.28 -12.08 -6.63
CA ASN A 132 23.37 -13.41 -6.02
C ASN A 132 22.13 -14.27 -6.37
N LEU A 133 21.36 -13.90 -7.40
CA LEU A 133 20.20 -14.69 -7.84
C LEU A 133 20.60 -16.08 -8.35
N ASP A 134 21.84 -16.27 -8.79
CA ASP A 134 22.42 -17.54 -9.20
C ASP A 134 22.56 -18.55 -8.06
N LEU A 135 22.60 -18.08 -6.80
CA LEU A 135 22.66 -18.91 -5.61
C LEU A 135 21.29 -19.40 -5.13
N MET A 136 20.20 -18.92 -5.75
CA MET A 136 18.85 -19.31 -5.39
C MET A 136 18.58 -20.77 -5.76
N PRO A 137 17.98 -21.57 -4.86
CA PRO A 137 17.69 -22.97 -5.15
C PRO A 137 16.64 -23.11 -6.26
N PRO A 138 16.68 -24.19 -7.05
CA PRO A 138 15.63 -24.50 -8.01
C PRO A 138 14.26 -24.54 -7.34
N GLY A 139 13.28 -23.87 -7.92
CA GLY A 139 11.91 -23.79 -7.39
C GLY A 139 11.63 -22.56 -6.52
N ALA A 140 12.66 -21.81 -6.09
CA ALA A 140 12.45 -20.49 -5.52
C ALA A 140 12.15 -19.47 -6.61
N LYS A 141 11.14 -18.61 -6.39
CA LYS A 141 10.83 -17.48 -7.27
C LYS A 141 11.75 -16.30 -6.98
N ILE A 142 11.87 -15.40 -7.96
CA ILE A 142 12.62 -14.15 -7.79
C ILE A 142 12.12 -13.39 -6.55
N PRO A 143 13.00 -12.98 -5.61
CA PRO A 143 12.59 -12.28 -4.41
C PRO A 143 11.96 -10.93 -4.74
N LEU A 144 10.94 -10.54 -3.97
CA LEU A 144 10.32 -9.22 -4.09
C LEU A 144 10.84 -8.32 -2.97
N ILE A 145 11.51 -7.23 -3.36
CA ILE A 145 12.06 -6.24 -2.43
C ILE A 145 11.03 -5.12 -2.30
N LYS A 146 10.56 -4.87 -1.08
CA LYS A 146 9.59 -3.83 -0.76
C LYS A 146 10.15 -2.93 0.34
N PRO A 147 10.40 -1.64 0.05
CA PRO A 147 10.69 -0.70 1.12
C PRO A 147 9.47 -0.55 2.03
N LYS A 148 9.74 -0.31 3.31
CA LYS A 148 8.75 -0.06 4.33
C LYS A 148 9.09 1.28 4.98
N GLU A 149 8.24 2.26 4.76
CA GLU A 149 8.43 3.60 5.27
C GLU A 149 7.51 3.86 6.47
N VAL A 150 7.93 4.76 7.36
CA VAL A 150 7.06 5.23 8.46
C VAL A 150 5.82 5.95 7.90
N ASP A 151 5.95 6.54 6.71
CA ASP A 151 4.83 7.15 5.98
C ASP A 151 3.86 6.14 5.34
N ASP A 152 4.16 4.84 5.34
CA ASP A 152 3.20 3.78 4.96
C ASP A 152 2.17 3.49 6.06
N VAL A 153 2.36 4.06 7.25
CA VAL A 153 1.40 3.93 8.35
C VAL A 153 0.13 4.71 8.01
N PRO A 154 -1.05 4.05 8.04
CA PRO A 154 -2.31 4.72 7.73
C PRO A 154 -2.58 5.92 8.65
N VAL A 155 -2.93 7.06 8.06
CA VAL A 155 -3.38 8.27 8.77
C VAL A 155 -4.89 8.30 8.97
N VAL A 156 -5.64 7.55 8.16
CA VAL A 156 -7.08 7.34 8.33
C VAL A 156 -7.48 5.95 7.83
N THR A 157 -8.36 5.31 8.59
CA THR A 157 -9.03 4.06 8.22
C THR A 157 -10.51 4.32 8.04
N LEU A 158 -11.10 3.78 6.99
CA LEU A 158 -12.54 3.83 6.74
C LEU A 158 -13.06 2.40 6.75
N THR A 159 -13.85 2.05 7.75
CA THR A 159 -14.46 0.73 7.87
C THR A 159 -15.87 0.75 7.30
N LEU A 160 -16.04 0.07 6.18
CA LEU A 160 -17.33 -0.16 5.55
C LEU A 160 -17.96 -1.39 6.19
N TRP A 161 -19.21 -1.28 6.64
CA TRP A 161 -19.93 -2.41 7.20
C TRP A 161 -21.40 -2.45 6.73
N SER A 162 -21.96 -3.65 6.71
CA SER A 162 -23.37 -3.88 6.40
C SER A 162 -23.89 -5.14 7.09
N GLU A 163 -25.16 -5.10 7.49
CA GLU A 163 -25.89 -6.28 7.98
C GLU A 163 -26.54 -7.08 6.84
N THR A 164 -26.66 -6.49 5.65
CA THR A 164 -27.40 -7.07 4.51
C THR A 164 -26.52 -7.45 3.34
N MET A 165 -25.36 -6.82 3.22
CA MET A 165 -24.39 -7.06 2.15
C MET A 165 -23.31 -8.01 2.63
N ASP A 166 -22.94 -8.95 1.78
CA ASP A 166 -21.85 -9.88 2.03
C ASP A 166 -20.48 -9.19 1.91
N ASP A 167 -19.49 -9.82 2.52
CA ASP A 167 -18.13 -9.31 2.63
C ASP A 167 -17.41 -9.18 1.27
N ALA A 168 -17.78 -10.01 0.28
CA ALA A 168 -17.19 -10.01 -1.05
C ALA A 168 -17.67 -8.81 -1.90
N ASN A 169 -18.99 -8.56 -1.91
CA ASN A 169 -19.49 -7.34 -2.52
C ASN A 169 -18.99 -6.10 -1.77
N LEU A 170 -18.91 -6.14 -0.42
CA LEU A 170 -18.36 -5.03 0.37
C LEU A 170 -16.92 -4.74 -0.02
N ARG A 171 -16.10 -5.77 -0.27
CA ARG A 171 -14.73 -5.61 -0.78
C ARG A 171 -14.70 -5.01 -2.17
N THR A 172 -15.56 -5.44 -3.08
CA THR A 172 -15.65 -4.87 -4.44
C THR A 172 -16.01 -3.38 -4.39
N LEU A 173 -16.95 -3.00 -3.51
CA LEU A 173 -17.29 -1.62 -3.23
C LEU A 173 -16.08 -0.86 -2.61
N ALA A 174 -15.41 -1.45 -1.64
CA ALA A 174 -14.25 -0.85 -0.96
C ALA A 174 -13.09 -0.59 -1.94
N VAL A 175 -12.81 -1.52 -2.85
CA VAL A 175 -11.81 -1.34 -3.92
C VAL A 175 -12.21 -0.19 -4.84
N SER A 176 -13.47 -0.14 -5.27
CA SER A 176 -13.99 0.94 -6.11
C SER A 176 -13.88 2.31 -5.40
N LEU A 177 -14.19 2.35 -4.11
CA LEU A 177 -14.08 3.54 -3.27
C LEU A 177 -12.62 3.96 -3.08
N LEU A 178 -11.71 3.01 -2.82
CA LEU A 178 -10.27 3.24 -2.73
C LEU A 178 -9.76 3.94 -3.99
N HIS A 179 -10.12 3.47 -5.19
CA HIS A 179 -9.70 4.09 -6.45
C HIS A 179 -10.17 5.54 -6.60
N LYS A 180 -11.36 5.89 -6.09
CA LYS A 180 -11.89 7.26 -6.14
C LYS A 180 -11.21 8.14 -5.08
N LEU A 181 -11.06 7.65 -3.86
CA LEU A 181 -10.47 8.40 -2.75
C LEU A 181 -8.95 8.61 -2.94
N LYS A 182 -8.23 7.65 -3.53
CA LYS A 182 -6.79 7.77 -3.83
C LYS A 182 -6.44 8.89 -4.82
N GLN A 183 -7.43 9.46 -5.52
CA GLN A 183 -7.22 10.64 -6.37
C GLN A 183 -7.05 11.94 -5.57
N VAL A 184 -7.27 11.93 -4.25
CA VAL A 184 -6.99 13.09 -3.40
C VAL A 184 -5.48 13.37 -3.44
N PRO A 185 -5.04 14.62 -3.68
CA PRO A 185 -3.62 14.96 -3.72
C PRO A 185 -2.93 14.64 -2.39
N LEU A 186 -1.65 14.26 -2.47
CA LEU A 186 -0.81 13.94 -1.31
C LEU A 186 -1.25 12.70 -0.50
N THR A 187 -2.20 11.91 -1.01
CA THR A 187 -2.48 10.57 -0.50
C THR A 187 -1.38 9.60 -0.94
N GLY A 188 -0.83 8.86 0.03
CA GLY A 188 0.24 7.90 -0.16
C GLY A 188 -0.30 6.51 -0.50
N ASN A 189 0.30 5.50 0.12
CA ASN A 189 -0.16 4.12 -0.03
C ASN A 189 -1.57 3.94 0.56
N ALA A 190 -2.35 3.08 -0.09
CA ALA A 190 -3.71 2.77 0.35
C ALA A 190 -3.99 1.30 0.05
N PHE A 191 -4.65 0.62 0.98
CA PHE A 191 -4.95 -0.81 0.85
C PHE A 191 -6.30 -1.17 1.49
N VAL A 192 -6.88 -2.27 1.02
CA VAL A 192 -8.14 -2.82 1.55
C VAL A 192 -7.82 -4.05 2.39
N SER A 193 -8.24 -4.02 3.65
CA SER A 193 -8.16 -5.12 4.61
C SER A 193 -9.54 -5.75 4.83
N GLY A 194 -9.60 -7.07 4.83
CA GLY A 194 -10.83 -7.82 4.99
C GLY A 194 -11.66 -7.95 3.71
N GLY A 195 -12.73 -8.73 3.85
CA GLY A 195 -13.58 -9.19 2.76
C GLY A 195 -12.90 -10.20 1.84
N ARG A 196 -13.69 -11.14 1.33
CA ARG A 196 -13.21 -12.14 0.36
C ARG A 196 -13.14 -11.54 -1.04
N SER A 197 -12.02 -11.72 -1.72
CA SER A 197 -11.88 -11.37 -3.13
C SER A 197 -12.69 -12.34 -4.00
N GLU A 198 -13.30 -11.85 -5.08
CA GLU A 198 -13.95 -12.71 -6.07
C GLU A 198 -12.91 -13.56 -6.81
N GLN A 199 -13.16 -14.86 -6.94
CA GLN A 199 -12.31 -15.79 -7.67
C GLN A 199 -13.12 -16.81 -8.46
N VAL A 200 -12.49 -17.37 -9.51
CA VAL A 200 -13.02 -18.54 -10.21
C VAL A 200 -12.25 -19.76 -9.72
N ARG A 201 -12.95 -20.65 -9.02
CA ARG A 201 -12.41 -21.92 -8.52
C ARG A 201 -12.64 -23.01 -9.54
N VAL A 202 -11.58 -23.75 -9.86
CA VAL A 202 -11.65 -24.94 -10.72
C VAL A 202 -11.38 -26.16 -9.84
N ASN A 203 -12.45 -26.80 -9.37
CA ASN A 203 -12.39 -28.00 -8.55
C ASN A 203 -12.26 -29.23 -9.47
N VAL A 204 -11.04 -29.68 -9.68
CA VAL A 204 -10.75 -30.79 -10.60
C VAL A 204 -11.15 -32.13 -9.98
N LEU A 205 -11.74 -33.02 -10.79
CA LEU A 205 -12.19 -34.35 -10.39
C LEU A 205 -11.15 -35.41 -10.78
N PRO A 206 -10.34 -35.95 -9.83
CA PRO A 206 -9.22 -36.83 -10.15
C PRO A 206 -9.61 -38.11 -10.91
N GLU A 207 -10.77 -38.68 -10.59
CA GLU A 207 -11.31 -39.87 -11.24
C GLU A 207 -11.63 -39.63 -12.73
N LYS A 208 -12.15 -38.44 -13.06
CA LYS A 208 -12.43 -38.07 -14.45
C LYS A 208 -11.14 -37.81 -15.22
N LEU A 209 -10.19 -37.12 -14.61
CA LEU A 209 -8.86 -36.93 -15.20
C LEU A 209 -8.17 -38.25 -15.55
N ALA A 210 -8.18 -39.21 -14.63
CA ALA A 210 -7.64 -40.54 -14.87
C ALA A 210 -8.37 -41.24 -16.03
N GLY A 211 -9.70 -41.15 -16.09
CA GLY A 211 -10.49 -41.73 -17.18
C GLY A 211 -10.19 -41.13 -18.56
N TYR A 212 -9.81 -39.85 -18.62
CA TYR A 212 -9.46 -39.16 -19.86
C TYR A 212 -7.96 -39.11 -20.17
N GLY A 213 -7.10 -39.53 -19.23
CA GLY A 213 -5.65 -39.46 -19.38
C GLY A 213 -5.11 -38.02 -19.37
N ILE A 214 -5.80 -37.08 -18.72
CA ILE A 214 -5.40 -35.67 -18.61
C ILE A 214 -4.72 -35.45 -17.26
N SER A 215 -3.57 -34.77 -17.24
CA SER A 215 -2.88 -34.41 -16.00
C SER A 215 -3.38 -33.06 -15.44
N MET A 216 -3.25 -32.84 -14.12
CA MET A 216 -3.49 -31.53 -13.51
C MET A 216 -2.61 -30.42 -14.12
N GLY A 217 -1.36 -30.74 -14.46
CA GLY A 217 -0.44 -29.80 -15.11
C GLY A 217 -0.96 -29.32 -16.48
N ASN A 218 -1.56 -30.23 -17.26
CA ASN A 218 -2.15 -29.86 -18.56
C ASN A 218 -3.30 -28.86 -18.40
N ILE A 219 -4.13 -29.01 -17.37
CA ILE A 219 -5.22 -28.06 -17.08
C ILE A 219 -4.65 -26.70 -16.72
N ALA A 220 -3.68 -26.64 -15.79
CA ALA A 220 -3.06 -25.40 -15.37
C ALA A 220 -2.41 -24.66 -16.56
N GLN A 221 -1.69 -25.39 -17.41
CA GLN A 221 -1.07 -24.83 -18.61
C GLN A 221 -2.10 -24.36 -19.64
N THR A 222 -3.21 -25.08 -19.81
CA THR A 222 -4.31 -24.69 -20.70
C THR A 222 -4.97 -23.39 -20.21
N ILE A 223 -5.30 -23.29 -18.92
CA ILE A 223 -5.90 -22.08 -18.37
C ILE A 223 -4.96 -20.88 -18.55
N GLN A 224 -3.66 -21.05 -18.30
CA GLN A 224 -2.67 -19.99 -18.48
C GLN A 224 -2.51 -19.57 -19.94
N SER A 225 -2.55 -20.51 -20.89
CA SER A 225 -2.37 -20.20 -22.32
C SER A 225 -3.58 -19.53 -22.95
N PHE A 226 -4.80 -19.84 -22.48
CA PHE A 226 -6.03 -19.25 -22.99
C PHE A 226 -6.37 -17.89 -22.38
N ASN A 227 -5.85 -17.56 -21.19
CA ASN A 227 -6.09 -16.26 -20.55
C ASN A 227 -5.12 -15.16 -21.03
N THR A 228 -4.93 -15.04 -22.35
CA THR A 228 -4.04 -14.04 -22.95
C THR A 228 -4.67 -13.42 -24.19
N GLU A 229 -4.49 -12.12 -24.35
CA GLU A 229 -4.81 -11.38 -25.58
C GLU A 229 -3.50 -10.86 -26.18
N GLN A 230 -3.26 -11.14 -27.46
CA GLN A 230 -2.06 -10.73 -28.16
C GLN A 230 -2.41 -9.98 -29.45
N THR A 231 -1.69 -8.89 -29.73
CA THR A 231 -1.79 -8.19 -31.02
C THR A 231 -0.88 -8.89 -32.02
N VAL A 232 -1.46 -9.42 -33.10
CA VAL A 232 -0.73 -10.21 -34.11
C VAL A 232 -0.18 -9.32 -35.22
N GLY A 233 -0.81 -8.16 -35.44
CA GLY A 233 -0.37 -7.21 -36.45
C GLY A 233 -1.45 -6.16 -36.71
N ALA A 234 -1.41 -5.58 -37.90
CA ALA A 234 -2.41 -4.63 -38.33
C ALA A 234 -2.75 -4.84 -39.80
N VAL A 235 -3.97 -4.48 -40.16
CA VAL A 235 -4.47 -4.48 -41.54
C VAL A 235 -4.87 -3.05 -41.88
N GLU A 236 -4.37 -2.57 -43.03
CA GLU A 236 -4.84 -1.33 -43.61
C GLU A 236 -5.88 -1.63 -44.68
N GLN A 237 -7.09 -1.16 -44.49
CA GLN A 237 -8.17 -1.30 -45.46
C GLN A 237 -8.93 0.01 -45.60
N GLN A 238 -9.06 0.49 -46.85
CA GLN A 238 -9.76 1.75 -47.17
C GLN A 238 -9.24 2.97 -46.38
N GLY A 239 -7.93 3.07 -46.19
CA GLY A 239 -7.29 4.17 -45.43
C GLY A 239 -7.54 4.12 -43.92
N LYS A 240 -8.08 3.02 -43.39
CA LYS A 240 -8.19 2.77 -41.95
C LYS A 240 -7.19 1.70 -41.55
N PHE A 241 -6.42 2.00 -40.52
CA PHE A 241 -5.47 1.07 -39.90
C PHE A 241 -6.15 0.37 -38.71
N LEU A 242 -6.28 -0.95 -38.79
CA LEU A 242 -6.96 -1.77 -37.80
C LEU A 242 -5.97 -2.75 -37.19
N TRP A 243 -5.82 -2.71 -35.86
CA TRP A 243 -5.05 -3.72 -35.14
C TRP A 243 -5.79 -5.06 -35.14
N VAL A 244 -5.10 -6.12 -35.52
CA VAL A 244 -5.61 -7.50 -35.45
C VAL A 244 -5.13 -8.12 -34.16
N LYS A 245 -6.08 -8.48 -33.30
CA LYS A 245 -5.82 -9.16 -32.03
C LYS A 245 -6.28 -10.62 -32.09
N THR A 246 -5.61 -11.48 -31.36
CA THR A 246 -5.96 -12.88 -31.16
C THR A 246 -6.00 -13.23 -29.67
N GLY A 247 -6.75 -14.27 -29.33
CA GLY A 247 -7.03 -14.63 -27.95
C GLY A 247 -8.08 -13.73 -27.30
N ALA A 248 -8.44 -14.06 -26.06
CA ALA A 248 -9.38 -13.31 -25.24
C ALA A 248 -9.12 -13.65 -23.77
N PHE A 249 -9.30 -12.67 -22.88
CA PHE A 249 -9.29 -12.94 -21.44
C PHE A 249 -10.55 -13.70 -21.05
N LEU A 250 -10.42 -14.60 -20.07
CA LEU A 250 -11.55 -15.32 -19.49
C LEU A 250 -12.27 -14.39 -18.50
N GLN A 251 -13.57 -14.15 -18.73
CA GLN A 251 -14.33 -13.16 -17.96
C GLN A 251 -15.36 -13.79 -17.01
N SER A 252 -15.82 -14.99 -17.33
CA SER A 252 -16.89 -15.68 -16.61
C SER A 252 -16.56 -17.15 -16.38
N ALA A 253 -17.16 -17.77 -15.35
CA ALA A 253 -17.06 -19.22 -15.13
C ALA A 253 -17.41 -20.03 -16.39
N ALA A 254 -18.40 -19.56 -17.16
CA ALA A 254 -18.80 -20.20 -18.41
C ALA A 254 -17.67 -20.20 -19.46
N ASP A 255 -16.77 -19.21 -19.46
CA ASP A 255 -15.62 -19.20 -20.35
C ASP A 255 -14.62 -20.28 -19.98
N PHE A 256 -14.37 -20.46 -18.68
CA PHE A 256 -13.52 -21.53 -18.15
C PHE A 256 -14.10 -22.92 -18.49
N GLU A 257 -15.40 -23.12 -18.32
CA GLU A 257 -16.08 -24.39 -18.64
C GLU A 257 -15.91 -24.82 -20.10
N ARG A 258 -15.81 -23.86 -21.02
CA ARG A 258 -15.66 -24.10 -22.48
C ARG A 258 -14.21 -24.29 -22.91
N LEU A 259 -13.24 -24.22 -22.00
CA LEU A 259 -11.84 -24.47 -22.33
C LEU A 259 -11.65 -25.93 -22.72
N VAL A 260 -10.98 -26.15 -23.86
CA VAL A 260 -10.59 -27.50 -24.30
C VAL A 260 -9.28 -27.87 -23.62
N VAL A 261 -9.34 -28.84 -22.72
CA VAL A 261 -8.20 -29.29 -21.90
C VAL A 261 -7.54 -30.56 -22.41
N GLY A 262 -8.13 -31.19 -23.41
CA GLY A 262 -7.58 -32.38 -24.05
C GLY A 262 -8.40 -32.85 -25.23
N ASN A 263 -7.94 -33.95 -25.83
CA ASN A 263 -8.63 -34.63 -26.92
C ASN A 263 -8.47 -36.14 -26.71
N LYS A 264 -9.58 -36.88 -26.79
CA LYS A 264 -9.57 -38.35 -26.77
C LYS A 264 -10.35 -38.86 -27.96
N GLU A 265 -9.69 -39.65 -28.80
CA GLU A 265 -10.29 -40.27 -29.99
C GLU A 265 -10.96 -39.27 -30.95
N GLY A 266 -10.39 -38.07 -31.08
CA GLY A 266 -10.92 -37.01 -31.95
C GLY A 266 -12.06 -36.19 -31.35
N LYS A 267 -12.45 -36.46 -30.09
CA LYS A 267 -13.45 -35.67 -29.37
C LYS A 267 -12.75 -34.69 -28.42
N PRO A 268 -13.03 -33.37 -28.53
CA PRO A 268 -12.51 -32.40 -27.58
C PRO A 268 -13.09 -32.66 -26.18
N ILE A 269 -12.25 -32.54 -25.17
CA ILE A 269 -12.62 -32.67 -23.77
C ILE A 269 -12.57 -31.28 -23.17
N TYR A 270 -13.70 -30.85 -22.63
CA TYR A 270 -13.85 -29.53 -22.04
C TYR A 270 -13.51 -29.56 -20.55
N LEU A 271 -13.17 -28.40 -19.98
CA LEU A 271 -12.87 -28.30 -18.55
C LEU A 271 -14.06 -28.75 -17.71
N ARG A 272 -15.29 -28.42 -18.11
CA ARG A 272 -16.53 -28.90 -17.46
C ARG A 272 -16.67 -30.42 -17.42
N ASP A 273 -16.00 -31.13 -18.33
CA ASP A 273 -16.07 -32.60 -18.38
C ASP A 273 -15.21 -33.21 -17.27
N VAL A 274 -14.20 -32.49 -16.77
CA VAL A 274 -13.19 -32.99 -15.82
C VAL A 274 -13.08 -32.18 -14.52
N ALA A 275 -13.75 -31.04 -14.42
CA ALA A 275 -13.72 -30.17 -13.26
C ALA A 275 -15.07 -29.45 -13.08
N GLU A 276 -15.37 -29.10 -11.83
CA GLU A 276 -16.45 -28.18 -11.48
C GLU A 276 -15.90 -26.75 -11.40
N VAL A 277 -16.50 -25.83 -12.13
CA VAL A 277 -16.08 -24.42 -12.18
C VAL A 277 -17.08 -23.59 -11.37
N ILE A 278 -16.59 -22.95 -10.31
CA ILE A 278 -17.41 -22.15 -9.39
C ILE A 278 -16.87 -20.73 -9.39
N ALA A 279 -17.69 -19.75 -9.78
CA ALA A 279 -17.39 -18.35 -9.54
C ALA A 279 -17.96 -17.93 -8.18
N GLY A 280 -17.13 -17.31 -7.35
CA GLY A 280 -17.57 -16.74 -6.09
C GLY A 280 -16.42 -16.28 -5.21
N PRO A 281 -16.72 -15.93 -3.95
CA PRO A 281 -15.72 -15.41 -3.03
C PRO A 281 -14.61 -16.41 -2.74
N GLU A 282 -13.42 -15.89 -2.41
CA GLU A 282 -12.29 -16.71 -2.00
C GLU A 282 -12.55 -17.50 -0.70
N GLU A 283 -11.71 -18.48 -0.41
CA GLU A 283 -11.80 -19.14 0.89
C GLU A 283 -11.43 -18.15 2.00
N ALA A 284 -12.22 -18.12 3.07
CA ALA A 284 -12.03 -17.18 4.16
C ALA A 284 -10.69 -17.47 4.88
N ARG A 285 -9.66 -16.68 4.56
CA ARG A 285 -8.37 -16.70 5.26
C ARG A 285 -8.32 -15.68 6.39
N ASN A 286 -8.90 -14.51 6.15
CA ASN A 286 -8.97 -13.40 7.10
C ASN A 286 -10.40 -12.87 7.13
N GLN A 287 -10.91 -12.53 8.31
CA GLN A 287 -12.22 -11.91 8.48
C GLN A 287 -12.08 -10.62 9.28
N VAL A 288 -12.81 -9.59 8.85
CA VAL A 288 -12.95 -8.32 9.56
C VAL A 288 -14.42 -8.15 9.89
N THR A 289 -14.71 -7.85 11.15
CA THR A 289 -16.06 -7.63 11.64
C THR A 289 -16.16 -6.26 12.30
N TYR A 290 -17.34 -5.68 12.25
CA TYR A 290 -17.66 -4.43 12.95
C TYR A 290 -18.62 -4.73 14.11
N SER A 291 -18.30 -4.19 15.28
CA SER A 291 -19.13 -4.28 16.48
C SER A 291 -19.08 -2.96 17.25
N THR A 292 -20.19 -2.61 17.88
CA THR A 292 -20.32 -1.37 18.67
C THR A 292 -20.19 -1.66 20.16
N GLY A 293 -19.39 -0.87 20.88
CA GLY A 293 -19.28 -0.95 22.33
C GLY A 293 -20.43 -0.24 23.08
N PRO A 294 -20.51 -0.41 24.42
CA PRO A 294 -21.59 0.17 25.24
C PRO A 294 -21.69 1.70 25.20
N ALA A 295 -20.63 2.40 24.80
CA ALA A 295 -20.57 3.85 24.70
C ALA A 295 -20.96 4.38 23.30
N HIS A 296 -21.29 3.52 22.34
CA HIS A 296 -21.64 3.94 20.99
C HIS A 296 -22.99 4.67 20.97
N LYS A 297 -22.98 5.89 20.39
CA LYS A 297 -24.17 6.73 20.26
C LYS A 297 -24.82 6.46 18.90
N GLY A 298 -25.48 5.31 18.76
CA GLY A 298 -26.06 4.88 17.49
C GLY A 298 -26.81 3.55 17.59
N LYS A 299 -27.07 2.94 16.43
CA LYS A 299 -27.61 1.58 16.38
C LYS A 299 -26.56 0.64 16.98
N VAL A 300 -26.96 -0.15 17.98
CA VAL A 300 -26.07 -1.18 18.53
C VAL A 300 -25.96 -2.30 17.50
N VAL A 301 -24.74 -2.56 17.05
CA VAL A 301 -24.39 -3.63 16.13
C VAL A 301 -23.54 -4.64 16.89
N ASP A 302 -24.02 -5.86 17.01
CA ASP A 302 -23.31 -6.94 17.71
C ASP A 302 -22.15 -7.47 16.85
N THR A 303 -22.45 -7.91 15.62
CA THR A 303 -21.45 -8.30 14.63
C THR A 303 -22.00 -8.08 13.24
N ALA A 304 -21.35 -7.22 12.46
CA ALA A 304 -21.60 -7.03 11.04
C ALA A 304 -20.35 -7.38 10.23
N GLN A 305 -20.53 -7.83 8.99
CA GLN A 305 -19.43 -8.01 8.06
C GLN A 305 -18.84 -6.64 7.73
N ALA A 306 -17.50 -6.56 7.70
CA ALA A 306 -16.81 -5.30 7.51
C ALA A 306 -15.58 -5.45 6.62
N VAL A 307 -15.24 -4.35 5.95
CA VAL A 307 -14.06 -4.19 5.12
C VAL A 307 -13.46 -2.82 5.41
N THR A 308 -12.18 -2.78 5.73
CA THR A 308 -11.49 -1.54 6.10
C THR A 308 -10.60 -1.08 4.95
N ILE A 309 -10.72 0.19 4.57
CA ILE A 309 -9.80 0.86 3.66
C ILE A 309 -8.87 1.72 4.49
N ALA A 310 -7.57 1.50 4.35
CA ALA A 310 -6.54 2.27 5.01
C ALA A 310 -5.89 3.23 4.02
N PHE A 311 -5.70 4.49 4.40
CA PHE A 311 -4.98 5.50 3.63
C PHE A 311 -3.82 6.05 4.42
N ALA A 312 -2.64 6.05 3.81
CA ALA A 312 -1.45 6.71 4.31
C ALA A 312 -1.26 8.07 3.62
N LYS A 313 -0.37 8.90 4.17
CA LYS A 313 0.00 10.20 3.58
C LYS A 313 1.30 10.06 2.77
N GLN A 314 1.50 10.92 1.78
CA GLN A 314 2.82 11.03 1.16
C GLN A 314 3.83 11.64 2.14
N HIS A 315 5.11 11.32 1.95
CA HIS A 315 6.21 11.90 2.71
C HIS A 315 6.13 13.44 2.67
N GLY A 316 6.34 14.08 3.82
CA GLY A 316 6.27 15.55 3.97
C GLY A 316 4.87 16.18 3.91
N ALA A 317 3.80 15.41 3.65
CA ALA A 317 2.44 15.93 3.60
C ALA A 317 1.88 16.20 5.01
N ASN A 318 0.94 17.15 5.10
CA ASN A 318 0.15 17.40 6.33
C ASN A 318 -0.98 16.37 6.44
N GLY A 319 -0.87 15.46 7.41
CA GLY A 319 -1.84 14.38 7.63
C GLY A 319 -3.27 14.91 7.84
N VAL A 320 -3.45 15.96 8.65
CA VAL A 320 -4.77 16.53 8.95
C VAL A 320 -5.46 17.05 7.68
N SER A 321 -4.71 17.74 6.81
CA SER A 321 -5.25 18.23 5.53
C SER A 321 -5.66 17.07 4.61
N VAL A 322 -4.85 16.01 4.53
CA VAL A 322 -5.15 14.82 3.71
C VAL A 322 -6.40 14.12 4.21
N VAL A 323 -6.50 13.90 5.53
CA VAL A 323 -7.69 13.28 6.15
C VAL A 323 -8.94 14.09 5.85
N ASN A 324 -8.92 15.42 6.07
CA ASN A 324 -10.07 16.27 5.79
C ASN A 324 -10.53 16.20 4.33
N HIS A 325 -9.61 16.24 3.36
CA HIS A 325 -9.97 16.12 1.95
C HIS A 325 -10.51 14.73 1.58
N ILE A 326 -9.99 13.67 2.21
CA ILE A 326 -10.52 12.30 2.04
C ILE A 326 -11.95 12.23 2.58
N LEU A 327 -12.20 12.77 3.77
CA LEU A 327 -13.53 12.78 4.39
C LEU A 327 -14.53 13.64 3.60
N GLU A 328 -14.12 14.82 3.13
CA GLU A 328 -14.95 15.67 2.26
C GLU A 328 -15.33 14.93 0.97
N LYS A 329 -14.36 14.26 0.33
CA LYS A 329 -14.62 13.46 -0.88
C LYS A 329 -15.50 12.24 -0.58
N LEU A 330 -15.34 11.61 0.59
CA LEU A 330 -16.18 10.50 1.03
C LEU A 330 -17.64 10.95 1.14
N GLU A 331 -17.91 12.12 1.74
CA GLU A 331 -19.27 12.67 1.83
C GLU A 331 -19.90 12.89 0.46
N HIS A 332 -19.13 13.36 -0.53
CA HIS A 332 -19.63 13.49 -1.91
C HIS A 332 -19.95 12.16 -2.60
N LEU A 333 -19.35 11.04 -2.15
CA LEU A 333 -19.58 9.71 -2.70
C LEU A 333 -20.74 8.96 -2.03
N LYS A 334 -21.18 9.41 -0.85
CA LYS A 334 -22.40 8.92 -0.20
C LYS A 334 -23.63 9.20 -1.08
N GLY A 335 -24.50 8.20 -1.23
CA GLY A 335 -25.70 8.29 -2.08
C GLY A 335 -25.45 8.17 -3.58
N HIS A 336 -24.20 8.11 -4.04
CA HIS A 336 -23.86 7.81 -5.46
C HIS A 336 -23.18 6.45 -5.59
N LEU A 337 -22.03 6.30 -4.92
CA LEU A 337 -21.23 5.08 -4.98
C LEU A 337 -21.48 4.19 -3.76
N ILE A 338 -21.69 4.79 -2.59
CA ILE A 338 -21.98 4.09 -1.34
C ILE A 338 -23.50 3.92 -1.24
N PRO A 339 -24.03 2.69 -1.31
CA PRO A 339 -25.46 2.43 -1.17
C PRO A 339 -25.98 2.73 0.25
N ASP A 340 -27.28 2.98 0.39
CA ASP A 340 -27.91 3.33 1.68
C ASP A 340 -27.80 2.22 2.75
N ASN A 341 -27.60 0.97 2.33
CA ASN A 341 -27.43 -0.18 3.22
C ASN A 341 -25.96 -0.45 3.63
N VAL A 342 -25.03 0.43 3.24
CA VAL A 342 -23.62 0.38 3.63
C VAL A 342 -23.27 1.58 4.47
N HIS A 343 -22.74 1.32 5.66
CA HIS A 343 -22.31 2.35 6.61
C HIS A 343 -20.79 2.46 6.59
N VAL A 344 -20.28 3.67 6.81
CA VAL A 344 -18.83 3.94 6.85
C VAL A 344 -18.49 4.61 8.18
N GLU A 345 -17.59 4.00 8.93
CA GLU A 345 -17.07 4.47 10.21
C GLU A 345 -15.58 4.76 10.09
N ILE A 346 -15.09 5.74 10.86
CA ILE A 346 -13.69 6.20 10.84
C ILE A 346 -12.94 5.62 12.05
#